data_AF-A0A1U9UPL5-F1
#
_entry.id   AF-A0A1U9UPL5-F1
#
_cell.length_a   1.000
_cell.length_b   1.000
_cell.length_c   1.000
_cell.angle_alpha   90.00
_cell.angle_beta   90.00
_cell.angle_gamma   90.00
#
_symmetry.space_group_name_H-M   'P 1'
#
loop_
_entity.id
_entity.type
_entity.pdbx_description
1 polymer ?
#
loop_
_entity_poly.entity_id
_entity_poly.type
_entity_poly.pdbx_seq_one_letter_code
_entity_poly.pdbx_strand_id
1 'polypeptide(L)'
;MSILTNLVSAQIRDAKTELDGKILTRPALLVTDGLSTIYAVDVDIGEKDPLRNVPIARGNDELLYADTGNACRLRRTATGQYEVFGFSKELPGTYTVVSVNLDDLSIGSITDLTIEGRPVTYGELATYGGYGAVAYGSSAIFRGGVFQEIR
;
A
#
# COMPACT_ATOMS: atom_id res chain seq x y z
N MET A 1 21.86 -3.55 22.30
CA MET A 1 20.49 -3.19 22.73
C MET A 1 19.48 -3.06 21.59
N SER A 2 19.86 -2.87 20.31
CA SER A 2 18.86 -2.70 19.23
C SER A 2 18.07 -3.96 18.85
N ILE A 3 18.66 -5.16 19.00
CA ILE A 3 17.99 -6.43 18.63
C ILE A 3 16.72 -6.67 19.45
N LEU A 4 16.77 -6.49 20.77
CA LEU A 4 15.61 -6.65 21.66
C LEU A 4 14.52 -5.61 21.34
N THR A 5 14.90 -4.36 21.05
CA THR A 5 13.95 -3.31 20.64
C THR A 5 13.24 -3.64 19.33
N ASN A 6 13.97 -4.15 18.34
CA ASN A 6 13.39 -4.56 17.06
C ASN A 6 12.45 -5.77 17.23
N LEU A 7 12.82 -6.73 18.09
CA LEU A 7 12.00 -7.90 18.38
C LEU A 7 10.69 -7.51 19.09
N VAL A 8 10.77 -6.64 20.10
CA VAL A 8 9.59 -6.13 20.81
C VAL A 8 8.69 -5.34 19.85
N SER A 9 9.25 -4.49 18.99
CA SER A 9 8.48 -3.73 17.99
C SER A 9 7.79 -4.66 16.99
N ALA A 10 8.46 -5.72 16.55
CA ALA A 10 7.87 -6.73 15.68
C ALA A 10 6.73 -7.49 16.38
N GLN A 11 6.89 -7.86 17.65
CA GLN A 11 5.86 -8.54 18.44
C GLN A 11 4.63 -7.65 18.68
N ILE A 12 4.83 -6.37 18.98
CA ILE A 12 3.72 -5.42 19.15
C ILE A 12 2.95 -5.24 17.84
N ARG A 13 3.66 -5.18 16.70
CA ARG A 13 3.02 -5.11 15.38
C ARG A 13 2.24 -6.39 15.06
N ASP A 14 2.81 -7.56 15.35
CA ASP A 14 2.13 -8.84 15.12
C ASP A 14 0.87 -9.00 16.00
N ALA A 15 0.90 -8.44 17.21
CA ALA A 15 -0.24 -8.42 18.11
C ALA A 15 -1.36 -7.44 17.70
N LYS A 16 -1.13 -6.57 16.71
CA LYS A 16 -2.13 -5.59 16.27
C LYS A 16 -3.18 -6.28 15.40
N THR A 17 -4.41 -6.38 15.93
CA THR A 17 -5.52 -7.08 15.27
C THR A 17 -6.19 -6.26 14.17
N GLU A 18 -6.16 -4.94 14.27
CA GLU A 18 -6.77 -4.03 13.29
C GLU A 18 -5.82 -2.87 12.95
N LEU A 19 -5.78 -2.49 11.67
CA LEU A 19 -4.97 -1.40 11.15
C LEU A 19 -5.76 -0.56 10.14
N ASP A 20 -5.40 0.69 10.00
CA ASP A 20 -5.85 1.55 8.91
C ASP A 20 -4.81 1.53 7.77
N GLY A 21 -5.30 1.61 6.54
CA GLY A 21 -4.50 1.52 5.33
C GLY A 21 -5.06 2.37 4.20
N LYS A 22 -4.34 2.46 3.08
CA LYS A 22 -4.80 3.09 1.84
C LYS A 22 -4.75 2.10 0.69
N ILE A 23 -5.82 2.02 -0.07
CA ILE A 23 -5.92 1.15 -1.25
C ILE A 23 -5.05 1.73 -2.36
N LEU A 24 -4.18 0.90 -2.94
CA LEU A 24 -3.25 1.29 -4.00
C LEU A 24 -3.70 0.82 -5.39
N THR A 25 -4.47 -0.26 -5.46
CA THR A 25 -4.93 -0.85 -6.71
C THR A 25 -6.43 -1.04 -6.71
N ARG A 26 -7.02 -1.05 -7.91
CA ARG A 26 -8.42 -1.41 -8.07
C ARG A 26 -8.62 -2.88 -7.69
N PRO A 27 -9.76 -3.24 -7.07
CA PRO A 27 -10.08 -4.63 -6.75
C PRO A 27 -9.99 -5.52 -7.99
N ALA A 28 -9.12 -6.53 -7.93
CA ALA A 28 -8.95 -7.52 -8.98
C ALA A 28 -8.98 -8.93 -8.37
N LEU A 29 -9.45 -9.90 -9.16
CA LEU A 29 -9.51 -11.30 -8.77
C LEU A 29 -8.08 -11.88 -8.75
N LEU A 30 -7.40 -11.77 -7.62
CA LEU A 30 -5.96 -12.04 -7.51
C LEU A 30 -5.61 -13.11 -6.47
N VAL A 31 -6.52 -13.44 -5.54
CA VAL A 31 -6.26 -14.41 -4.47
C VAL A 31 -7.24 -15.56 -4.57
N THR A 32 -6.72 -16.79 -4.54
CA THR A 32 -7.53 -17.99 -4.37
C THR A 32 -7.26 -18.57 -3.00
N ASP A 33 -8.31 -18.92 -2.27
CA ASP A 33 -8.21 -19.72 -1.04
C ASP A 33 -8.24 -21.23 -1.34
N GLY A 34 -8.05 -21.63 -2.61
CA GLY A 34 -8.09 -23.01 -3.07
C GLY A 34 -9.50 -23.51 -3.38
N LEU A 35 -10.55 -22.76 -3.03
CA LEU A 35 -11.95 -23.09 -3.32
C LEU A 35 -12.62 -22.04 -4.20
N SER A 36 -12.22 -20.78 -4.09
CA SER A 36 -12.82 -19.66 -4.83
C SER A 36 -11.84 -18.51 -4.99
N THR A 37 -11.95 -17.80 -6.11
CA THR A 37 -11.21 -16.56 -6.33
C THR A 37 -11.89 -15.42 -5.60
N ILE A 38 -11.12 -14.70 -4.79
CA ILE A 38 -11.56 -13.55 -3.99
C ILE A 38 -10.92 -12.30 -4.59
N TYR A 39 -11.65 -11.19 -4.55
CA TYR A 39 -11.10 -9.89 -4.90
C TYR A 39 -10.04 -9.48 -3.88
N ALA A 40 -8.94 -8.95 -4.37
CA ALA A 40 -7.85 -8.44 -3.55
C ALA A 40 -7.33 -7.12 -4.09
N VAL A 41 -6.72 -6.37 -3.19
CA VAL A 41 -6.11 -5.06 -3.43
C VAL A 41 -4.74 -4.99 -2.78
N ASP A 42 -3.86 -4.16 -3.32
CA ASP A 42 -2.64 -3.78 -2.64
C ASP A 42 -2.95 -2.63 -1.68
N VAL A 43 -2.37 -2.67 -0.48
CA VAL A 43 -2.68 -1.71 0.60
C VAL A 43 -1.39 -1.14 1.18
N ASP A 44 -1.32 0.19 1.19
CA ASP A 44 -0.31 0.91 1.95
C ASP A 44 -0.72 0.97 3.43
N ILE A 45 0.20 0.57 4.31
CA ILE A 45 0.03 0.59 5.77
C ILE A 45 0.98 1.59 6.44
N GLY A 46 1.67 2.43 5.65
CA GLY A 46 2.63 3.39 6.15
C GLY A 46 3.96 2.77 6.60
N GLU A 47 4.29 1.60 6.04
CA GLU A 47 5.58 0.96 6.19
C GLU A 47 6.38 1.07 4.90
N LYS A 48 7.64 0.62 4.92
CA LYS A 48 8.53 0.70 3.75
C LYS A 48 7.88 0.10 2.49
N ASP A 49 7.26 -1.06 2.62
CA ASP A 49 6.70 -1.80 1.48
C ASP A 49 5.20 -2.06 1.71
N PRO A 50 4.37 -1.92 0.66
CA PRO A 50 2.93 -2.11 0.79
C PRO A 50 2.58 -3.59 0.93
N LEU A 51 1.44 -3.86 1.57
CA LEU A 51 0.87 -5.19 1.60
C LEU A 51 0.31 -5.53 0.21
N ARG A 52 0.69 -6.71 -0.30
CA ARG A 52 0.32 -7.17 -1.63
C ARG A 52 -0.79 -8.20 -1.57
N ASN A 53 -1.70 -8.15 -2.53
CA ASN A 53 -2.78 -9.13 -2.69
C ASN A 53 -3.58 -9.34 -1.39
N VAL A 54 -4.00 -8.25 -0.74
CA VAL A 54 -4.81 -8.32 0.48
C VAL A 54 -6.25 -8.65 0.11
N PRO A 55 -6.82 -9.77 0.56
CA PRO A 55 -8.19 -10.15 0.22
C PRO A 55 -9.20 -9.20 0.84
N ILE A 56 -10.28 -8.93 0.11
CA ILE A 56 -11.46 -8.23 0.62
C ILE A 56 -12.34 -9.23 1.36
N ALA A 57 -12.78 -8.86 2.56
CA ALA A 57 -13.63 -9.69 3.40
C ALA A 57 -14.94 -10.03 2.67
N ARG A 58 -15.33 -11.31 2.73
CA ARG A 58 -16.54 -11.82 2.06
C ARG A 58 -17.79 -11.17 2.62
N GLY A 59 -18.72 -10.78 1.75
CA GLY A 59 -19.99 -10.18 2.12
C GLY A 59 -19.95 -8.65 2.27
N ASN A 60 -18.86 -8.02 1.85
CA ASN A 60 -18.72 -6.56 1.86
C ASN A 60 -18.59 -6.01 0.44
N ASP A 61 -19.70 -6.07 -0.31
CA ASP A 61 -19.74 -5.70 -1.73
C ASP A 61 -19.46 -4.21 -1.96
N GLU A 62 -19.63 -3.36 -0.93
CA GLU A 62 -19.27 -1.94 -0.99
C GLU A 62 -17.77 -1.73 -1.22
N LEU A 63 -16.93 -2.64 -0.71
CA LEU A 63 -15.47 -2.58 -0.86
C LEU A 63 -15.01 -2.99 -2.26
N LEU A 64 -15.88 -3.64 -3.05
CA LEU A 64 -15.58 -3.98 -4.44
C LEU A 64 -15.47 -2.73 -5.33
N TYR A 65 -16.09 -1.62 -4.90
CA TYR A 65 -16.05 -0.34 -5.59
C TYR A 65 -15.02 0.62 -5.00
N ALA A 66 -14.21 0.15 -4.05
CA ALA A 66 -13.16 0.96 -3.46
C ALA A 66 -12.08 1.27 -4.51
N ASP A 67 -12.14 2.49 -5.08
CA ASP A 67 -11.14 2.94 -6.05
C ASP A 67 -9.79 3.24 -5.36
N THR A 68 -8.74 3.29 -6.17
CA THR A 68 -7.39 3.60 -5.73
C THR A 68 -7.34 4.94 -4.97
N GLY A 69 -6.66 4.97 -3.82
CA GLY A 69 -6.50 6.14 -2.96
C GLY A 69 -7.46 6.18 -1.76
N ASN A 70 -8.46 5.29 -1.70
CA ASN A 70 -9.40 5.25 -0.59
C ASN A 70 -8.78 4.69 0.70
N ALA A 71 -9.20 5.26 1.82
CA ALA A 71 -8.85 4.79 3.17
C ALA A 71 -9.61 3.50 3.51
N CYS A 72 -8.91 2.50 4.01
CA CYS A 72 -9.46 1.18 4.32
C CYS A 72 -9.05 0.71 5.72
N ARG A 73 -9.84 -0.20 6.28
CA ARG A 73 -9.54 -0.90 7.52
C ARG A 73 -9.21 -2.35 7.24
N LEU A 74 -8.10 -2.77 7.83
CA LEU A 74 -7.57 -4.11 7.80
C LEU A 74 -7.84 -4.79 9.13
N ARG A 75 -8.18 -6.07 9.07
CA ARG A 75 -8.27 -6.94 10.24
C ARG A 75 -7.46 -8.19 10.03
N ARG A 76 -6.83 -8.69 11.09
CA ARG A 76 -6.10 -9.95 11.08
C ARG A 76 -7.07 -11.12 11.19
N THR A 77 -7.01 -12.03 10.22
CA THR A 77 -7.77 -13.29 10.20
C THR A 77 -7.18 -14.30 11.19
N ALA A 78 -7.93 -15.38 11.48
CA ALA A 78 -7.46 -16.48 12.33
C ALA A 78 -6.19 -17.17 11.78
N THR A 79 -5.97 -17.09 10.47
CA THR A 79 -4.76 -17.58 9.78
C THR A 79 -3.58 -16.60 9.86
N GLY A 80 -3.75 -15.44 10.50
CA GLY A 80 -2.70 -14.43 10.68
C GLY A 80 -2.49 -13.48 9.50
N GLN A 81 -3.24 -13.65 8.40
CA GLN A 81 -3.23 -12.76 7.23
C GLN A 81 -4.19 -11.59 7.44
N TYR A 82 -3.88 -10.44 6.84
CA TYR A 82 -4.80 -9.30 6.86
C TYR A 82 -5.87 -9.44 5.77
N GLU A 83 -7.09 -9.02 6.09
CA GLU A 83 -8.19 -8.83 5.13
C GLU A 83 -8.73 -7.40 5.24
N VAL A 84 -9.18 -6.84 4.11
CA VAL A 84 -9.85 -5.54 4.09
C VAL A 84 -11.31 -5.75 4.47
N PHE A 85 -11.76 -5.17 5.58
CA PHE A 85 -13.12 -5.39 6.09
C PHE A 85 -13.98 -4.13 6.14
N GLY A 86 -13.45 -2.95 5.82
CA GLY A 86 -14.24 -1.72 5.80
C GLY A 86 -13.46 -0.52 5.27
N PHE A 87 -14.15 0.61 5.13
CA PHE A 87 -13.51 1.90 4.87
C PHE A 87 -13.06 2.55 6.17
N SER A 88 -11.93 3.26 6.13
CA SER A 88 -11.47 4.10 7.23
C SER A 88 -11.78 5.57 6.95
N LYS A 89 -11.78 6.39 8.00
CA LYS A 89 -11.77 7.85 7.89
C LYS A 89 -10.35 8.42 7.98
N GLU A 90 -9.38 7.56 8.27
CA GLU A 90 -7.99 7.92 8.48
C GLU A 90 -7.13 7.28 7.39
N LEU A 91 -6.23 8.07 6.81
CA LEU A 91 -5.23 7.60 5.86
C LEU A 91 -3.91 7.35 6.58
N PRO A 92 -3.09 6.39 6.10
CA PRO A 92 -1.67 6.33 6.46
C PRO A 92 -1.04 7.71 6.22
N GLY A 93 -0.22 8.17 7.16
CA GLY A 93 0.38 9.49 7.09
C GLY A 93 1.34 9.65 5.89
N THR A 94 1.65 10.89 5.55
CA THR A 94 2.76 11.21 4.63
C THR A 94 4.09 10.95 5.35
N TYR A 95 5.03 10.27 4.69
CA TYR A 95 6.33 9.92 5.27
C TYR A 95 7.44 10.72 4.60
N THR A 96 7.91 11.79 5.25
CA THR A 96 9.11 12.52 4.82
C THR A 96 10.29 12.18 5.71
N VAL A 97 11.43 11.80 5.11
CA VAL A 97 12.68 11.56 5.84
C VAL A 97 13.69 12.66 5.56
N VAL A 98 14.48 12.98 6.59
CA VAL A 98 15.59 13.93 6.48
C VAL A 98 16.85 13.19 6.92
N SER A 99 17.75 12.96 5.97
CA SER A 99 19.03 12.32 6.27
C SER A 99 19.93 13.29 7.03
N VAL A 100 20.55 12.83 8.10
CA VAL A 100 21.57 13.59 8.83
C VAL A 100 22.90 12.88 8.64
N ASN A 101 23.90 13.60 8.13
CA ASN A 101 25.26 13.08 8.09
C ASN A 101 25.85 13.16 9.49
N LEU A 102 26.32 12.04 10.03
CA LEU A 102 26.82 11.97 11.41
C LEU A 102 28.24 12.52 11.55
N ASP A 103 28.98 12.65 10.45
CA ASP A 103 30.38 13.10 10.47
C ASP A 103 30.50 14.64 10.54
N ASP A 104 29.61 15.36 9.85
CA ASP A 104 29.60 16.83 9.80
C ASP A 104 28.30 17.46 10.34
N LEU A 105 27.36 16.64 10.81
CA LEU A 105 26.03 17.03 11.29
C LEU A 105 25.21 17.81 10.27
N SER A 106 25.57 17.74 8.99
CA SER A 106 24.82 18.38 7.92
C SER A 106 23.47 17.68 7.70
N ILE A 107 22.47 18.51 7.42
CA ILE A 107 21.11 18.07 7.15
C ILE A 107 20.95 17.93 5.64
N GLY A 108 20.65 16.73 5.19
CA GLY A 108 20.37 16.42 3.79
C GLY A 108 19.00 16.96 3.34
N SER A 109 18.73 16.83 2.05
CA SER A 109 17.44 17.21 1.47
C SER A 109 16.29 16.38 2.04
N ILE A 110 15.14 17.03 2.24
CA ILE A 110 13.89 16.36 2.60
C ILE A 110 13.51 15.42 1.45
N THR A 111 13.34 14.13 1.75
CA THR A 111 12.90 13.11 0.79
C THR A 111 11.52 12.61 1.17
N ASP A 112 10.57 12.69 0.24
CA ASP A 112 9.24 12.08 0.40
C ASP A 112 9.30 10.59 0.06
N LEU A 113 8.82 9.75 0.97
CA LEU A 113 8.72 8.29 0.82
C LEU A 113 7.27 7.81 0.82
N THR A 114 6.30 8.73 0.73
CA THR A 114 4.88 8.40 0.70
C THR A 114 4.55 7.55 -0.51
N ILE A 115 3.84 6.44 -0.28
CA ILE A 115 3.38 5.56 -1.36
C ILE A 115 2.02 6.05 -1.83
N GLU A 116 1.86 6.21 -3.15
CA GLU A 116 0.61 6.66 -3.76
C GLU A 116 0.26 5.75 -4.93
N GLY A 117 -0.97 5.22 -4.93
CA GLY A 117 -1.57 4.67 -6.12
C GLY A 117 -2.39 5.76 -6.80
N ARG A 118 -2.24 5.94 -8.11
CA ARG A 118 -3.13 6.79 -8.92
C ARG A 118 -3.14 6.40 -10.40
N PRO A 119 -4.14 6.85 -11.18
CA PRO A 119 -4.12 6.72 -12.63
C PRO A 119 -2.88 7.41 -13.23
N VAL A 120 -2.32 6.77 -14.26
CA VAL A 120 -1.17 7.31 -15.00
C VAL A 120 -1.65 8.36 -16.00
N THR A 121 -0.98 9.52 -16.05
CA THR A 121 -1.30 10.57 -17.04
C THR A 121 -0.82 10.19 -18.45
N TYR A 122 -1.35 10.83 -19.49
CA TYR A 122 -0.93 10.57 -20.87
C TYR A 122 0.57 10.79 -21.11
N GLY A 123 1.19 11.77 -20.45
CA GLY A 123 2.64 11.99 -20.55
C GLY A 123 3.46 10.90 -19.88
N GLU A 124 2.99 10.40 -18.73
CA GLU A 124 3.63 9.32 -17.99
C GLU A 124 3.49 7.97 -18.71
N LEU A 125 2.34 7.70 -19.35
CA LEU A 125 2.14 6.50 -20.19
C LEU A 125 3.14 6.41 -21.33
N ALA A 126 3.46 7.55 -21.97
CA ALA A 126 4.49 7.61 -23.00
C ALA A 126 5.89 7.26 -22.48
N THR A 127 6.15 7.51 -21.19
CA THR A 127 7.46 7.34 -20.55
C THR A 127 7.64 5.93 -19.96
N TYR A 128 6.60 5.35 -19.36
CA TYR A 128 6.69 4.11 -18.56
C TYR A 128 6.28 2.81 -19.27
N GLY A 129 5.95 2.89 -20.56
CA GLY A 129 5.63 1.71 -21.37
C GLY A 129 5.40 2.02 -22.85
N GLY A 130 5.12 3.28 -23.19
CA GLY A 130 4.87 3.71 -24.56
C GLY A 130 3.41 3.56 -24.94
N TYR A 131 2.95 4.39 -25.89
CA TYR A 131 1.57 4.36 -26.36
C TYR A 131 1.23 2.99 -26.96
N GLY A 132 0.20 2.34 -26.40
CA GLY A 132 -0.33 1.06 -26.88
C GLY A 132 0.21 -0.18 -26.16
N ALA A 133 1.31 -0.08 -25.40
CA ALA A 133 1.80 -1.19 -24.57
C ALA A 133 1.11 -1.24 -23.20
N VAL A 134 0.75 -0.08 -22.66
CA VAL A 134 0.03 0.07 -21.39
C VAL A 134 -1.38 0.56 -21.71
N ALA A 135 -2.39 -0.09 -21.12
CA ALA A 135 -3.78 0.25 -21.36
C ALA A 135 -4.11 1.66 -20.85
N TYR A 136 -5.00 2.35 -21.56
CA TYR A 136 -5.53 3.62 -21.07
C TYR A 136 -6.30 3.40 -19.76
N GLY A 137 -6.07 4.28 -18.79
CA GLY A 137 -6.66 4.16 -17.46
C GLY A 137 -5.94 3.19 -16.53
N SER A 138 -4.77 2.65 -16.92
CA SER A 138 -3.90 1.92 -16.00
C SER A 138 -3.53 2.76 -14.78
N SER A 139 -3.42 2.09 -13.65
CA SER A 139 -2.96 2.69 -12.40
C SER A 139 -1.47 2.42 -12.22
N ALA A 140 -0.77 3.29 -11.50
CA ALA A 140 0.60 3.04 -11.11
C ALA A 140 0.81 3.37 -9.64
N ILE A 141 1.82 2.72 -9.07
CA ILE A 141 2.28 2.99 -7.71
C ILE A 141 3.52 3.87 -7.79
N PHE A 142 3.50 4.96 -7.03
CA PHE A 142 4.55 5.94 -6.90
C PHE A 142 5.05 5.97 -5.46
N ARG A 143 6.32 6.37 -5.28
CA ARG A 143 6.92 6.64 -3.97
C ARG A 143 7.57 8.02 -4.03
N GLY A 144 7.05 8.99 -3.27
CA GLY A 144 7.54 10.38 -3.32
C GLY A 144 7.52 10.99 -4.72
N GLY A 145 6.50 10.64 -5.53
CA GLY A 145 6.40 11.05 -6.93
C GLY A 145 7.24 10.24 -7.92
N VAL A 146 8.09 9.31 -7.46
CA VAL A 146 8.88 8.44 -8.32
C VAL A 146 8.12 7.16 -8.67
N PHE A 147 7.95 6.92 -9.96
CA PHE A 147 7.30 5.70 -10.50
C PHE A 147 7.98 4.43 -9.98
N GLN A 148 7.18 3.45 -9.53
CA GLN A 148 7.64 2.13 -9.11
C GLN A 148 7.19 1.05 -10.09
N GLU A 149 5.87 0.93 -10.32
CA GLU A 149 5.29 -0.11 -11.18
C GLU A 149 3.89 0.27 -11.69
N ILE A 150 3.48 -0.36 -12.79
CA ILE A 150 2.11 -0.29 -13.36
C ILE A 150 1.27 -1.45 -12.81
N ARG A 151 -0.02 -1.18 -12.59
CA ARG A 151 -1.04 -2.10 -12.08
C ARG A 151 -2.31 -2.05 -12.90
#